data_AF-A0A2X3F204-F1
#
_entry.id   AF-A0A2X3F204-F1
#
_cell.length_a   1.000
_cell.length_b   1.000
_cell.length_c   1.000
_cell.angle_alpha   90.00
_cell.angle_beta   90.00
_cell.angle_gamma   90.00
#
_symmetry.space_group_name_H-M   'P 1'
#
loop_
_entity.id
_entity.type
_entity.pdbx_description
1 polymer ?
#
loop_
_entity_poly.entity_id
_entity_poly.type
_entity_poly.pdbx_seq_one_letter_code
_entity_poly.pdbx_strand_id
1 'polypeptide(L)'
;MIVENNGAIANFDETAMVEVPCLVGVNGPEPLAMGKIPSFQKGLMEQQVAVEKLVVDAWIEGSYQKLWQAIALSKTVPSASVAKLSSMN
;
A
#
# COMPACT_ATOMS: atom_id res chain seq x y z
N MET A 1 12.60 5.96 -5.70
CA MET A 1 12.81 5.98 -4.23
C MET A 1 11.47 5.76 -3.57
N ILE A 2 11.43 5.03 -2.47
CA ILE A 2 10.20 4.87 -1.67
C ILE A 2 10.13 6.00 -0.65
N VAL A 3 9.10 6.83 -0.72
CA VAL A 3 8.88 8.02 0.11
C VAL A 3 7.39 8.14 0.45
N GLU A 4 7.05 8.90 1.49
CA GLU A 4 5.65 9.22 1.77
C GLU A 4 5.07 10.06 0.61
N ASN A 5 3.85 9.74 0.19
CA ASN A 5 3.24 10.33 -0.98
C ASN A 5 3.11 11.85 -0.84
N ASN A 6 2.48 12.33 0.23
CA ASN A 6 2.35 13.75 0.58
C ASN A 6 2.12 14.69 -0.63
N GLY A 7 1.23 14.28 -1.54
CA GLY A 7 0.88 15.05 -2.75
C GLY A 7 1.74 14.80 -4.00
N ALA A 8 2.80 13.97 -3.95
CA ALA A 8 3.57 13.57 -5.13
C ALA A 8 2.66 12.93 -6.20
N ILE A 9 1.78 12.02 -5.80
CA ILE A 9 0.64 11.54 -6.59
C ILE A 9 -0.64 12.19 -6.05
N ALA A 10 -1.15 13.17 -6.80
CA ALA A 10 -2.14 14.14 -6.33
C ALA A 10 -3.55 13.57 -6.06
N ASN A 11 -3.87 12.38 -6.59
CA ASN A 11 -5.18 11.73 -6.41
C ASN A 11 -5.07 10.37 -5.71
N PHE A 12 -4.05 10.19 -4.88
CA PHE A 12 -3.77 8.97 -4.10
C PHE A 12 -3.59 9.31 -2.61
N ASP A 13 -3.69 8.31 -1.74
CA ASP A 13 -3.57 8.47 -0.28
C ASP A 13 -2.26 9.21 0.08
N GLU A 14 -2.36 10.31 0.83
CA GLU A 14 -1.22 11.16 1.20
C GLU A 14 -0.21 10.44 2.09
N THR A 15 -0.67 9.47 2.87
CA THR A 15 0.14 8.70 3.82
C THR A 15 0.67 7.38 3.23
N ALA A 16 0.37 7.11 1.96
CA ALA A 16 0.90 5.93 1.29
C ALA A 16 2.41 6.08 1.05
N MET A 17 3.16 5.00 1.25
CA MET A 17 4.53 4.93 0.75
C MET A 17 4.48 4.65 -0.75
N VAL A 18 5.02 5.57 -1.55
CA VAL A 18 5.00 5.49 -3.02
C VAL A 18 6.41 5.43 -3.57
N GLU A 19 6.57 4.71 -4.68
CA GLU A 19 7.82 4.72 -5.43
C GLU A 19 7.74 5.75 -6.56
N VAL A 20 8.45 6.86 -6.41
CA VAL A 20 8.47 7.96 -7.38
C VAL A 20 9.91 8.42 -7.66
N PRO A 21 10.13 9.14 -8.77
CA PRO A 21 11.38 9.86 -9.01
C PRO A 21 11.67 10.87 -7.91
N CYS A 22 12.93 10.95 -7.49
CA CYS A 22 13.39 11.92 -6.51
C CYS A 22 14.74 12.49 -6.95
N LEU A 23 14.99 13.76 -6.65
CA LEU A 23 16.34 14.29 -6.61
C LEU A 23 16.96 13.86 -5.27
N VAL A 24 18.18 13.35 -5.28
CA VAL A 24 18.84 12.88 -4.05
C VAL A 24 20.04 13.78 -3.76
N GLY A 25 19.98 14.49 -2.65
CA GLY A 25 21.03 15.38 -2.17
C GLY A 25 21.44 15.08 -0.73
N VAL A 26 22.23 15.97 -0.14
CA VAL A 26 22.69 15.86 1.26
C VAL A 26 21.53 15.85 2.27
N ASN A 27 20.39 16.45 1.90
CA ASN A 27 19.20 16.51 2.75
C ASN A 27 18.25 15.30 2.56
N GLY A 28 18.65 14.29 1.78
CA GLY A 28 17.82 13.13 1.47
C GLY A 28 17.07 13.26 0.14
N PRO A 29 16.00 12.45 -0.06
CA PRO A 29 15.21 12.48 -1.28
C PRO A 29 14.25 13.66 -1.31
N GLU A 30 14.21 14.36 -2.45
CA GLU A 30 13.25 15.41 -2.78
C GLU A 30 12.32 14.85 -3.88
N PRO A 31 11.10 14.40 -3.53
CA PRO A 31 10.18 13.76 -4.47
C PRO A 31 9.67 14.74 -5.54
N LEU A 32 9.55 14.26 -6.78
CA LEU A 32 8.98 15.04 -7.87
C LEU A 32 7.47 14.81 -7.96
N ALA A 33 6.74 15.87 -8.32
CA ALA A 33 5.30 15.80 -8.53
C ALA A 33 4.97 14.97 -9.78
N MET A 34 4.16 13.93 -9.60
CA MET A 34 3.67 13.03 -10.65
C MET A 34 2.30 13.45 -11.18
N GLY A 35 1.59 14.33 -10.47
CA GLY A 35 0.24 14.75 -10.83
C GLY A 35 -0.80 13.66 -10.57
N LYS A 36 -1.85 13.61 -11.41
CA LYS A 36 -2.93 12.62 -11.26
C LYS A 36 -2.62 11.37 -12.06
N ILE A 37 -2.72 10.21 -11.42
CA ILE A 37 -2.65 8.90 -12.10
C ILE A 37 -4.02 8.51 -12.68
N PRO A 38 -4.07 7.70 -13.75
CA PRO A 38 -5.33 7.23 -14.31
C PRO A 38 -6.06 6.26 -13.38
N SER A 39 -7.39 6.17 -13.52
CA SER A 39 -8.26 5.40 -12.62
C SER A 39 -7.91 3.91 -12.52
N PHE A 40 -7.39 3.33 -13.60
CA PHE A 40 -7.02 1.91 -13.62
C PHE A 40 -5.85 1.62 -12.66
N GLN A 41 -4.75 2.36 -12.80
CA GLN A 41 -3.59 2.27 -11.91
C GLN A 41 -3.98 2.63 -10.48
N LYS A 42 -4.77 3.69 -10.32
CA LYS A 42 -5.29 4.08 -9.00
C LYS A 42 -6.01 2.92 -8.31
N GLY A 43 -6.96 2.26 -8.99
CA GLY A 43 -7.70 1.15 -8.40
C GLY A 43 -6.82 -0.03 -8.01
N LEU A 44 -5.82 -0.37 -8.84
CA LEU A 44 -4.85 -1.42 -8.51
C LEU A 44 -3.98 -1.05 -7.30
N MET A 45 -3.49 0.19 -7.26
CA MET A 45 -2.62 0.68 -6.19
C MET A 45 -3.39 0.85 -4.88
N GLU A 46 -4.64 1.32 -4.91
CA GLU A 46 -5.48 1.45 -3.71
C GLU A 46 -5.78 0.08 -3.09
N GLN A 47 -6.07 -0.93 -3.92
CA GLN A 47 -6.24 -2.31 -3.45
C GLN A 47 -4.97 -2.80 -2.76
N GLN A 48 -3.80 -2.60 -3.39
CA GLN A 48 -2.54 -3.15 -2.91
C GLN A 48 -2.03 -2.42 -1.65
N VAL A 49 -2.08 -1.09 -1.60
CA VAL A 49 -1.63 -0.35 -0.41
C VAL A 49 -2.53 -0.63 0.80
N ALA A 50 -3.82 -0.91 0.58
CA ALA A 50 -4.72 -1.34 1.65
C ALA A 50 -4.31 -2.70 2.24
N VAL A 51 -3.82 -3.64 1.41
CA VAL A 51 -3.23 -4.90 1.91
C VAL A 51 -2.05 -4.61 2.81
N GLU A 52 -1.11 -3.79 2.36
CA GLU A 52 0.12 -3.48 3.09
C GLU A 52 -0.16 -2.78 4.43
N LYS A 53 -1.07 -1.81 4.43
CA LYS A 53 -1.52 -1.14 5.67
C LYS A 53 -2.19 -2.09 6.64
N LEU A 54 -3.05 -2.99 6.16
CA LEU A 54 -3.68 -4.00 7.02
C LEU A 54 -2.66 -4.99 7.62
N VAL A 55 -1.58 -5.32 6.90
CA VAL A 55 -0.47 -6.13 7.46
C VAL A 55 0.22 -5.39 8.60
N VAL A 56 0.55 -4.11 8.41
CA VAL A 56 1.18 -3.28 9.46
C VAL A 56 0.26 -3.13 10.66
N ASP A 57 -1.02 -2.82 10.45
CA ASP A 57 -2.01 -2.74 11.51
C ASP A 57 -2.13 -4.06 12.28
N ALA A 58 -2.16 -5.20 11.57
CA ALA A 58 -2.22 -6.51 12.19
C ALA A 58 -1.01 -6.77 13.09
N TRP A 59 0.17 -6.33 12.67
CA TRP A 59 1.40 -6.45 13.46
C TRP A 59 1.38 -5.57 14.70
N ILE A 60 1.01 -4.29 14.54
CA ILE A 60 0.94 -3.32 15.66
C ILE A 60 -0.09 -3.76 16.71
N GLU A 61 -1.24 -4.26 16.26
CA GLU A 61 -2.37 -4.62 17.14
C GLU A 61 -2.36 -6.10 17.58
N GLY A 62 -1.47 -6.93 17.03
CA GLY A 62 -1.54 -8.38 17.21
C GLY A 62 -2.84 -9.00 16.67
N SER A 63 -3.42 -8.42 15.63
CA SER A 63 -4.77 -8.74 15.14
C SER A 63 -4.77 -9.77 14.02
N TYR A 64 -5.15 -11.01 14.36
CA TYR A 64 -5.42 -12.06 13.37
C TYR A 64 -6.44 -11.61 12.31
N GLN A 65 -7.50 -10.91 12.74
CA GLN A 65 -8.58 -10.48 11.85
C GLN A 65 -8.07 -9.52 10.77
N LYS A 66 -7.19 -8.57 11.12
CA LYS A 66 -6.62 -7.64 10.16
C LYS A 66 -5.65 -8.33 9.19
N LEU A 67 -4.87 -9.30 9.66
CA LEU A 67 -4.01 -10.09 8.78
C LEU A 67 -4.82 -10.92 7.79
N TRP A 68 -5.92 -11.53 8.23
CA TRP A 68 -6.83 -12.24 7.35
C TRP A 68 -7.46 -11.30 6.30
N GLN A 69 -7.88 -10.10 6.70
CA GLN A 69 -8.38 -9.09 5.76
C GLN A 69 -7.32 -8.71 4.73
N ALA A 70 -6.06 -8.51 5.14
CA ALA A 70 -4.96 -8.20 4.24
C ALA A 70 -4.78 -9.30 3.17
N ILE A 71 -4.69 -10.56 3.60
CA ILE A 71 -4.50 -11.69 2.69
C ILE A 71 -5.71 -11.85 1.76
N ALA A 72 -6.93 -11.69 2.28
CA ALA A 72 -8.16 -11.81 1.48
C ALA A 72 -8.31 -10.69 0.44
N LEU A 73 -7.77 -9.51 0.70
CA LEU A 73 -7.84 -8.36 -0.21
C LEU A 73 -6.81 -8.44 -1.35
N SER A 74 -5.74 -9.23 -1.19
CA SER A 74 -4.70 -9.39 -2.22
C SER A 74 -5.29 -9.92 -3.53
N LYS A 75 -4.90 -9.28 -4.64
CA LYS A 75 -5.31 -9.70 -5.99
C LYS A 75 -4.83 -11.11 -6.38
N THR A 76 -3.84 -11.64 -5.66
CA THR A 76 -3.31 -12.99 -5.88
C THR A 76 -4.10 -14.07 -5.15
N VAL A 77 -5.02 -13.69 -4.26
CA VAL A 77 -5.79 -14.62 -3.42
C VAL A 77 -7.23 -14.70 -3.94
N PRO A 78 -7.71 -15.90 -4.31
CA PRO A 78 -8.96 -16.05 -5.04
C PRO A 78 -10.22 -15.87 -4.18
N SER A 79 -10.13 -16.04 -2.86
CA SER A 79 -11.25 -15.85 -1.93
C SER A 79 -10.80 -15.72 -0.47
N ALA A 80 -11.67 -15.16 0.36
CA ALA A 80 -11.46 -15.06 1.81
C ALA A 80 -11.33 -16.45 2.49
N SER A 81 -11.99 -17.48 1.96
CA SER A 81 -11.87 -18.85 2.48
C SER A 81 -10.46 -19.41 2.28
N VAL A 82 -9.85 -19.19 1.10
CA VAL A 82 -8.46 -19.57 0.83
C VAL A 82 -7.50 -18.74 1.69
N ALA A 83 -7.75 -17.44 1.84
CA ALA A 83 -6.95 -16.56 2.71
C ALA A 83 -6.90 -17.06 4.16
N LYS A 84 -8.02 -17.53 4.70
CA LYS A 84 -8.12 -18.00 6.08
C LYS A 84 -7.28 -19.24 6.36
N LEU A 85 -7.16 -20.14 5.38
CA LEU A 85 -6.31 -21.33 5.49
C LEU A 85 -4.83 -20.94 5.61
N SER A 86 -4.39 -19.90 4.89
CA SER A 86 -3.00 -19.44 4.90
C SER A 86 -2.62 -18.66 6.17
N SER A 87 -3.57 -17.99 6.83
CA SER A 87 -3.32 -17.22 8.06
C SER A 87 -3.26 -18.06 9.35
N MET A 88 -3.57 -19.35 9.29
CA MET A 88 -3.64 -20.25 10.46
C MET A 88 -2.36 -21.05 10.75
N ASN A 89 -1.30 -20.86 9.94
CA ASN A 89 0.00 -21.51 10.13
C ASN A 89 1.04 -20.58 10.74
#